data_AF-A0AAV9ED90-F1
#
_entry.id   AF-A0AAV9ED90-F1
#
_cell.length_a   1.000
_cell.length_b   1.000
_cell.length_c   1.000
_cell.angle_alpha   90.00
_cell.angle_beta   90.00
_cell.angle_gamma   90.00
#
_symmetry.space_group_name_H-M   'P 1'
#
loop_
_entity.id
_entity.type
_entity.pdbx_description
1 polymer ?
#
loop_
_entity_poly.entity_id
_entity_poly.type
_entity_poly.pdbx_seq_one_letter_code
_entity_poly.pdbx_strand_id
1 'polypeptide(L)'
;MHKTGQQKETTLRIDVSNKDALMELLKFIYGMKLPPTIVASIPSLLGILMVADKYDVPSCVRYCTSLVLSDMNLNTASYCLEFSSKVLASQAIKPIAKAAQKFLVARYEENVPKLQEEVDQLPLSSLELVLCEDELNLMEDDAYDIVLKWARARYPGMDDRHEVLKSNLSRFVRMRYMTNKKLREVFQCEDLDCATASELVIDALFFKVENPPLPTPAPTSKELPGHPVRVVEFRKPSKKANVYLELKRSDCQKLSLNGMIMSQAFYVHGQAFHIVAQRYLEEMQTFGIFLRCVLDGTPTTVKVDFEFQIRERMTGTFVSKFKSSYDFTSKYPLGRGSKNLCGMSWASFIGNDSPYFTNDVLHLKVYISIKLE
;
A
#
# COMPACT_ATOMS: atom_id res chain seq x y z
N MET A 1 -15.45 59.88 45.51
CA MET A 1 -16.56 59.46 44.62
C MET A 1 -16.24 58.08 44.07
N HIS A 2 -16.76 57.03 44.71
CA HIS A 2 -16.75 55.69 44.14
C HIS A 2 -17.77 55.64 43.00
N LYS A 3 -17.33 55.52 41.76
CA LYS A 3 -18.20 55.09 40.66
C LYS A 3 -18.45 53.61 40.87
N THR A 4 -19.56 53.27 41.52
CA THR A 4 -20.14 51.93 41.52
C THR A 4 -20.48 51.61 40.07
N GLY A 5 -19.65 50.76 39.44
CA GLY A 5 -19.91 50.28 38.10
C GLY A 5 -21.25 49.55 38.10
N GLN A 6 -22.20 50.02 37.29
CA GLN A 6 -23.42 49.28 37.01
C GLN A 6 -23.02 47.92 36.43
N GLN A 7 -23.15 46.85 37.21
CA GLN A 7 -23.11 45.48 36.69
C GLN A 7 -24.32 45.33 35.76
N LYS A 8 -24.08 45.46 34.45
CA LYS A 8 -25.05 45.05 33.43
C LYS A 8 -25.14 43.54 33.47
N GLU A 9 -26.15 43.03 34.15
CA GLU A 9 -26.48 41.61 34.14
C GLU A 9 -26.77 41.20 32.69
N THR A 10 -25.91 40.35 32.13
CA THR A 10 -25.97 39.93 30.73
C THR A 10 -26.22 38.43 30.70
N THR A 11 -27.31 38.01 30.06
CA THR A 11 -27.68 36.60 29.96
C THR A 11 -27.21 36.04 28.62
N LEU A 12 -26.29 35.06 28.66
CA LEU A 12 -25.86 34.32 27.48
C LEU A 12 -26.71 33.05 27.34
N ARG A 13 -27.37 32.88 26.19
CA ARG A 13 -28.08 31.63 25.87
C ARG A 13 -27.12 30.68 25.14
N ILE A 14 -27.00 29.48 25.67
CA ILE A 14 -26.13 28.45 25.13
C ILE A 14 -26.92 27.16 24.93
N ASP A 15 -26.49 26.37 23.95
CA ASP A 15 -26.97 25.00 23.82
C ASP A 15 -26.50 24.18 25.04
N VAL A 16 -27.38 23.35 25.57
CA VAL A 16 -27.10 22.50 26.74
C VAL A 16 -25.89 21.60 26.50
N SER A 17 -25.72 21.10 25.27
CA SER A 17 -24.57 20.29 24.85
C SER A 17 -23.22 21.00 24.97
N ASN A 18 -23.20 22.34 24.91
CA ASN A 18 -21.98 23.14 24.99
C ASN A 18 -21.67 23.61 26.42
N LYS A 19 -22.53 23.31 27.40
CA LYS A 19 -22.41 23.85 28.76
C LYS A 19 -21.06 23.51 29.39
N ASP A 20 -20.69 22.24 29.43
CA ASP A 20 -19.47 21.81 30.12
C ASP A 20 -18.21 22.33 29.43
N ALA A 21 -18.15 22.22 28.10
CA ALA A 21 -17.05 22.76 27.31
C ALA A 21 -16.89 24.29 27.47
N LEU A 22 -18.00 25.04 27.57
CA LEU A 22 -17.95 26.48 27.84
C LEU A 22 -17.49 26.80 29.26
N MET A 23 -17.92 26.04 30.26
CA MET A 23 -17.46 26.24 31.64
C MET A 23 -15.94 26.04 31.75
N GLU A 24 -15.40 25.06 31.04
CA GLU A 24 -13.95 24.82 31.01
C GLU A 24 -13.20 25.86 30.19
N LEU A 25 -13.78 26.35 29.09
CA LEU A 25 -13.24 27.50 28.35
C LEU A 25 -13.18 28.75 29.24
N LEU A 26 -14.22 29.03 30.04
CA LEU A 26 -14.21 30.15 30.98
C LEU A 26 -13.10 29.99 32.02
N LYS A 27 -12.96 28.81 32.63
CA LYS A 27 -11.83 28.54 33.55
C LYS A 27 -10.49 28.74 32.87
N PHE A 28 -10.35 28.32 31.61
CA PHE A 28 -9.13 28.56 30.82
C PHE A 28 -8.88 30.04 30.59
N ILE A 29 -9.89 30.87 30.31
CA ILE A 29 -9.70 32.32 30.15
C ILE A 29 -9.13 32.97 31.42
N TYR A 30 -9.52 32.50 32.60
CA TYR A 30 -9.04 33.03 33.88
C TYR A 30 -7.73 32.41 34.37
N GLY A 31 -7.46 31.13 34.07
CA GLY A 31 -6.33 30.37 34.63
C GLY A 31 -5.31 29.86 33.61
N MET A 32 -5.57 30.02 32.31
CA MET A 32 -4.78 29.56 31.16
C MET A 32 -4.36 28.08 31.18
N LYS A 33 -5.08 27.23 31.92
CA LYS A 33 -4.81 25.79 32.01
C LYS A 33 -6.11 25.00 32.02
N LEU A 34 -6.08 23.84 31.36
CA LEU A 34 -7.15 22.85 31.44
C LEU A 34 -6.79 21.80 32.50
N PRO A 35 -7.78 21.27 33.25
CA PRO A 35 -7.60 20.16 34.17
C PRO A 35 -6.96 18.92 33.50
N PRO A 36 -6.10 18.16 34.20
CA PRO A 36 -5.49 16.94 33.65
C PRO A 36 -6.50 15.90 33.14
N THR A 37 -7.66 15.82 33.79
CA THR A 37 -8.76 14.93 33.40
C THR A 37 -9.31 15.25 32.01
N ILE A 38 -9.32 16.52 31.63
CA ILE A 38 -9.75 16.98 30.31
C ILE A 38 -8.65 16.74 29.28
N VAL A 39 -7.39 17.03 29.65
CA VAL A 39 -6.23 16.83 28.77
C VAL A 39 -6.09 15.35 28.37
N ALA A 40 -6.47 14.42 29.24
CA ALA A 40 -6.45 12.98 28.93
C ALA A 40 -7.59 12.49 28.01
N SER A 41 -8.58 13.34 27.70
CA SER A 41 -9.78 12.97 26.94
C SER A 41 -9.86 13.73 25.61
N ILE A 42 -9.55 13.04 24.51
CA ILE A 42 -9.66 13.61 23.15
C ILE A 42 -11.06 14.16 22.85
N PRO A 43 -12.18 13.47 23.18
CA PRO A 43 -13.52 14.03 23.00
C PRO A 43 -13.72 15.38 23.71
N SER A 44 -13.24 15.48 24.95
CA SER A 44 -13.36 16.70 25.76
C SER A 44 -12.52 17.84 25.18
N LEU A 45 -11.28 17.54 24.75
CA LEU A 45 -10.41 18.52 24.10
C LEU A 45 -11.01 19.05 22.79
N LEU A 46 -11.53 18.17 21.93
CA LEU A 46 -12.17 18.59 20.67
C LEU A 46 -13.45 19.39 20.92
N GLY A 47 -14.24 19.03 21.93
CA GLY A 47 -15.43 19.79 22.35
C GLY A 47 -15.07 21.21 22.79
N ILE A 48 -14.05 21.35 23.65
CA ILE A 48 -13.55 22.67 24.08
C ILE A 48 -12.97 23.45 22.90
N LEU A 49 -12.24 22.79 22.00
CA LEU A 49 -11.69 23.41 20.80
C LEU A 49 -12.79 23.97 19.89
N MET A 50 -13.90 23.24 19.69
CA MET A 50 -15.06 23.73 18.93
C MET A 50 -15.75 24.92 19.60
N VAL A 51 -15.91 24.87 20.91
CA VAL A 51 -16.50 26.00 21.67
C VAL A 51 -15.57 27.22 21.63
N ALA A 52 -14.26 27.02 21.75
CA ALA A 52 -13.26 28.08 21.65
C ALA A 52 -13.23 28.71 20.26
N ASP A 53 -13.34 27.91 19.19
CA ASP A 53 -13.47 28.40 17.81
C ASP A 53 -14.77 29.22 17.65
N LYS A 54 -15.89 28.71 18.17
CA LYS A 54 -17.20 29.38 18.12
C LYS A 54 -17.23 30.74 18.82
N TYR A 55 -16.52 30.88 19.94
CA TYR A 55 -16.46 32.13 20.73
C TYR A 55 -15.17 32.94 20.50
N ASP A 56 -14.41 32.63 19.44
CA ASP A 56 -13.20 33.34 19.02
C ASP A 56 -12.14 33.50 20.14
N VAL A 57 -11.77 32.38 20.77
CA VAL A 57 -10.71 32.31 21.79
C VAL A 57 -9.47 31.59 21.19
N PRO A 58 -8.67 32.27 20.36
CA PRO A 58 -7.60 31.64 19.58
C PRO A 58 -6.48 31.03 20.43
N SER A 59 -6.24 31.56 21.63
CA SER A 59 -5.26 30.99 22.57
C SER A 59 -5.64 29.59 23.02
N CYS A 60 -6.93 29.36 23.30
CA CYS A 60 -7.45 28.05 23.69
C CYS A 60 -7.46 27.07 22.51
N VAL A 61 -7.85 27.54 21.31
CA VAL A 61 -7.78 26.72 20.08
C VAL A 61 -6.36 26.22 19.83
N ARG A 62 -5.36 27.10 19.89
CA ARG A 62 -3.94 26.72 19.71
C ARG A 62 -3.47 25.75 20.80
N TYR A 63 -3.85 25.99 22.05
CA TYR A 63 -3.49 25.13 23.17
C TYR A 63 -4.05 23.71 22.99
N CYS A 64 -5.37 23.57 22.77
CA CYS A 64 -6.00 22.27 22.52
C CYS A 64 -5.40 21.58 21.29
N THR A 65 -5.16 22.32 20.20
CA THR A 65 -4.50 21.78 19.00
C THR A 65 -3.13 21.21 19.32
N SER A 66 -2.29 21.95 20.06
CA SER A 66 -0.95 21.47 20.42
C SER A 66 -0.97 20.20 21.27
N LEU A 67 -1.93 20.08 22.20
CA LEU A 67 -2.10 18.89 23.03
C LEU A 67 -2.46 17.67 22.18
N VAL A 68 -3.46 17.81 21.28
CA VAL A 68 -3.88 16.71 20.40
C VAL A 68 -2.74 16.27 19.48
N LEU A 69 -1.95 17.22 18.96
CA LEU A 69 -0.83 16.90 18.06
C LEU A 69 0.38 16.29 18.78
N SER A 70 0.56 16.57 20.08
CA SER A 70 1.74 16.09 20.84
C SER A 70 1.73 14.60 21.15
N ASP A 71 0.55 13.97 21.19
CA ASP A 71 0.37 12.55 21.52
C ASP A 71 -0.51 11.86 20.46
N MET A 72 -0.17 12.06 19.19
CA MET A 72 -0.89 11.47 18.07
C MET A 72 -0.59 9.97 17.98
N ASN A 73 -1.63 9.16 18.21
CA ASN A 73 -1.60 7.70 18.07
C ASN A 73 -2.81 7.22 17.24
N LEU A 74 -2.92 5.91 17.00
CA LEU A 74 -3.96 5.33 16.13
C LEU A 74 -5.39 5.71 16.59
N ASN A 75 -5.65 5.65 17.90
CA ASN A 75 -6.95 5.96 18.48
C ASN A 75 -7.27 7.45 18.36
N THR A 76 -6.29 8.30 18.69
CA THR A 76 -6.41 9.76 18.57
C THR A 76 -6.65 10.18 17.13
N ALA A 77 -5.86 9.67 16.18
CA ALA A 77 -5.98 9.97 14.76
C ALA A 77 -7.34 9.55 14.21
N SER A 78 -7.76 8.32 14.51
CA SER A 78 -9.05 7.77 14.08
C SER A 78 -10.23 8.59 14.61
N TYR A 79 -10.20 8.93 15.91
CA TYR A 79 -11.24 9.77 16.51
C TYR A 79 -11.27 11.17 15.90
N CYS A 80 -10.10 11.79 15.66
CA CYS A 80 -10.02 13.11 15.05
C CYS A 80 -10.59 13.13 13.63
N LEU A 81 -10.32 12.10 12.83
CA LEU A 81 -10.85 11.99 11.47
C LEU A 81 -12.36 11.77 11.48
N GLU A 82 -12.86 10.84 12.31
CA GLU A 82 -14.29 10.63 12.46
C GLU A 82 -15.01 11.89 12.94
N PHE A 83 -14.46 12.57 13.95
CA PHE A 83 -14.98 13.84 14.44
C PHE A 83 -15.00 14.91 13.33
N SER A 84 -13.90 15.04 12.57
CA SER A 84 -13.80 16.02 11.48
C SER A 84 -14.81 15.77 10.36
N SER A 85 -15.15 14.50 10.08
CA SER A 85 -16.16 14.15 9.07
C SER A 85 -17.58 14.57 9.46
N LYS A 86 -17.88 14.61 10.76
CA LYS A 86 -19.19 15.00 11.31
C LYS A 86 -19.32 16.52 11.47
N VAL A 87 -18.20 17.22 11.66
CA VAL A 87 -18.18 18.67 11.88
C VAL A 87 -17.90 19.39 10.56
N LEU A 88 -18.97 19.88 9.93
CA LEU A 88 -18.87 20.69 8.72
C LEU A 88 -18.29 22.08 9.04
N ALA A 89 -17.29 22.51 8.25
CA ALA A 89 -16.82 23.89 8.11
C ALA A 89 -16.01 24.58 9.25
N SER A 90 -15.60 23.90 10.33
CA SER A 90 -14.67 24.52 11.30
C SER A 90 -13.25 24.61 10.73
N GLN A 91 -12.64 25.80 10.76
CA GLN A 91 -11.24 25.98 10.36
C GLN A 91 -10.28 25.44 11.43
N ALA A 92 -10.72 25.39 12.70
CA ALA A 92 -9.90 24.96 13.83
C ALA A 92 -9.56 23.45 13.80
N ILE A 93 -10.45 22.61 13.25
CA ILE A 93 -10.21 21.15 13.19
C ILE A 93 -9.34 20.73 12.00
N LYS A 94 -9.26 21.54 10.94
CA LYS A 94 -8.53 21.18 9.71
C LYS A 94 -7.06 20.81 9.91
N PRO A 95 -6.26 21.55 10.72
CA PRO A 95 -4.86 21.18 10.96
C PRO A 95 -4.74 19.82 11.65
N ILE A 96 -5.64 19.51 12.58
CA ILE A 96 -5.67 18.24 13.31
C ILE A 96 -6.04 17.11 12.35
N ALA A 97 -7.09 17.28 11.54
CA ALA A 97 -7.51 16.28 10.55
C ALA A 97 -6.38 15.99 9.55
N LYS A 98 -5.70 17.02 9.04
CA LYS A 98 -4.57 16.87 8.12
C LYS A 98 -3.38 16.16 8.77
N ALA A 99 -3.10 16.44 10.05
CA ALA A 99 -2.03 15.75 10.78
C ALA A 99 -2.38 14.28 11.03
N ALA A 100 -3.64 13.99 11.41
CA ALA A 100 -4.14 12.63 11.58
C ALA A 100 -4.08 11.83 10.26
N GLN A 101 -4.47 12.43 9.14
CA GLN A 101 -4.33 11.82 7.81
C GLN A 101 -2.88 11.45 7.51
N LYS A 102 -1.96 12.42 7.63
CA LYS A 102 -0.54 12.18 7.39
C LYS A 102 0.03 11.09 8.29
N PHE A 103 -0.38 11.05 9.56
CA PHE A 103 0.04 10.03 10.50
C PHE A 103 -0.41 8.63 10.05
N LEU A 104 -1.66 8.46 9.63
CA LEU A 104 -2.18 7.16 9.17
C LEU A 104 -1.53 6.72 7.86
N VAL A 105 -1.41 7.63 6.88
CA VAL A 105 -0.76 7.31 5.59
C VAL A 105 0.69 6.86 5.84
N ALA A 106 1.48 7.65 6.56
CA ALA A 106 2.88 7.29 6.86
C ALA A 106 3.01 6.00 7.67
N ARG A 107 2.03 5.65 8.52
CA ARG A 107 2.03 4.40 9.29
C ARG A 107 1.90 3.17 8.40
N TYR A 108 1.12 3.26 7.32
CA TYR A 108 0.77 2.11 6.48
C TYR A 108 1.47 2.10 5.10
N GLU A 109 1.96 3.24 4.63
CA GLU A 109 2.71 3.40 3.37
C GLU A 109 3.89 2.41 3.28
N GLU A 110 4.66 2.26 4.36
CA GLU A 110 5.82 1.36 4.41
C GLU A 110 5.50 -0.03 4.96
N ASN A 111 4.26 -0.30 5.42
CA ASN A 111 3.91 -1.53 6.13
C ASN A 111 2.46 -1.97 5.91
N VAL A 112 2.15 -2.37 4.67
CA VAL A 112 0.85 -2.97 4.30
C VAL A 112 0.46 -4.19 5.16
N PRO A 113 1.39 -5.12 5.55
CA PRO A 113 1.03 -6.22 6.46
C PRO A 113 0.45 -5.72 7.79
N LYS A 114 0.98 -4.62 8.32
CA LYS A 114 0.46 -4.01 9.55
C LYS A 114 -0.94 -3.41 9.37
N LEU A 115 -1.25 -2.87 8.18
CA LEU A 115 -2.62 -2.46 7.86
C LEU A 115 -3.55 -3.68 7.96
N GLN A 116 -3.16 -4.82 7.40
CA GLN A 116 -3.99 -6.03 7.50
C GLN A 116 -4.20 -6.47 8.95
N GLU A 117 -3.20 -6.36 9.83
CA GLU A 117 -3.32 -6.71 11.25
C GLU A 117 -4.25 -5.78 12.04
N GLU A 118 -4.20 -4.47 11.77
CA GLU A 118 -4.91 -3.44 12.56
C GLU A 118 -6.25 -3.01 11.93
N VAL A 119 -6.59 -3.51 10.74
CA VAL A 119 -7.75 -3.02 9.97
C VAL A 119 -9.06 -3.12 10.76
N ASP A 120 -9.24 -4.16 11.56
CA ASP A 120 -10.44 -4.41 12.36
C ASP A 120 -10.71 -3.32 13.42
N GLN A 121 -9.66 -2.60 13.84
CA GLN A 121 -9.75 -1.50 14.80
C GLN A 121 -10.05 -0.15 14.14
N LEU A 122 -9.92 -0.04 12.82
CA LEU A 122 -10.11 1.22 12.10
C LEU A 122 -11.60 1.58 11.93
N PRO A 123 -12.00 2.84 12.18
CA PRO A 123 -13.30 3.32 11.75
C PRO A 123 -13.36 3.47 10.22
N LEU A 124 -14.56 3.53 9.67
CA LEU A 124 -14.82 3.68 8.24
C LEU A 124 -14.06 4.86 7.61
N SER A 125 -14.04 6.00 8.29
CA SER A 125 -13.36 7.21 7.81
C SER A 125 -11.84 7.04 7.69
N SER A 126 -11.22 6.30 8.61
CA SER A 126 -9.79 5.99 8.56
C SER A 126 -9.48 4.99 7.45
N LEU A 127 -10.33 3.98 7.29
CA LEU A 127 -10.16 2.98 6.22
C LEU A 127 -10.31 3.62 4.84
N GLU A 128 -11.35 4.43 4.64
CA GLU A 128 -11.57 5.17 3.40
C GLU A 128 -10.36 6.02 3.03
N LEU A 129 -9.85 6.77 4.01
CA LEU A 129 -8.69 7.62 3.82
C LEU A 129 -7.47 6.84 3.36
N VAL A 130 -7.18 5.69 3.99
CA VAL A 130 -5.98 4.90 3.67
C VAL A 130 -6.09 4.23 2.30
N LEU A 131 -7.28 3.72 1.94
CA LEU A 131 -7.48 3.01 0.67
C LEU A 131 -7.65 3.95 -0.54
N CYS A 132 -8.14 5.17 -0.32
CA CYS A 132 -8.29 6.16 -1.38
C CYS A 132 -6.99 6.89 -1.75
N GLU A 133 -5.92 6.76 -0.94
CA GLU A 133 -4.65 7.41 -1.24
C GLU A 133 -3.82 6.63 -2.25
N ASP A 134 -3.51 7.28 -3.38
CA ASP A 134 -2.75 6.68 -4.50
C ASP A 134 -1.29 6.34 -4.13
N GLU A 135 -0.78 6.90 -3.04
CA GLU A 135 0.60 6.68 -2.56
C GLU A 135 0.76 5.30 -1.89
N LEU A 136 -0.33 4.65 -1.45
CA LEU A 136 -0.26 3.26 -1.04
C LEU A 136 -0.08 2.40 -2.31
N ASN A 137 1.09 1.79 -2.46
CA ASN A 137 1.38 0.81 -3.52
C ASN A 137 0.65 -0.53 -3.26
N LEU A 138 -0.68 -0.46 -3.08
CA LEU A 138 -1.58 -1.55 -2.78
C LEU A 138 -2.30 -1.96 -4.06
N MET A 139 -2.31 -3.26 -4.36
CA MET A 139 -3.07 -3.77 -5.50
C MET A 139 -4.57 -3.78 -5.15
N GLU A 140 -5.45 -3.51 -6.12
CA GLU A 140 -6.90 -3.51 -5.90
C GLU A 140 -7.43 -4.86 -5.42
N ASP A 141 -6.78 -5.96 -5.80
CA ASP A 141 -7.10 -7.29 -5.30
C ASP A 141 -6.86 -7.41 -3.78
N ASP A 142 -5.79 -6.79 -3.27
CA ASP A 142 -5.46 -6.76 -1.83
C ASP A 142 -6.36 -5.77 -1.08
N ALA A 143 -6.69 -4.63 -1.71
CA ALA A 143 -7.64 -3.66 -1.16
C ALA A 143 -9.03 -4.30 -0.93
N TYR A 144 -9.50 -5.11 -1.88
CA TYR A 144 -10.73 -5.89 -1.71
C TYR A 144 -10.68 -6.82 -0.49
N ASP A 145 -9.60 -7.58 -0.35
CA ASP A 145 -9.44 -8.52 0.77
C ASP A 145 -9.38 -7.79 2.13
N ILE A 146 -8.75 -6.61 2.17
CA ILE A 146 -8.69 -5.74 3.36
C ILE A 146 -10.09 -5.24 3.74
N VAL A 147 -10.86 -4.73 2.77
CA VAL A 147 -12.23 -4.24 3.01
C VAL A 147 -13.13 -5.37 3.48
N LEU A 148 -13.01 -6.55 2.88
CA LEU A 148 -13.81 -7.71 3.27
C LEU A 148 -13.49 -8.17 4.69
N LYS A 149 -12.20 -8.21 5.07
CA LYS A 149 -11.76 -8.50 6.44
C LYS A 149 -12.33 -7.48 7.43
N TRP A 150 -12.24 -6.19 7.11
CA TRP A 150 -12.79 -5.11 7.94
C TRP A 150 -14.30 -5.25 8.15
N ALA A 151 -15.05 -5.45 7.06
CA ALA A 151 -16.51 -5.57 7.13
C ALA A 151 -16.95 -6.76 7.97
N ARG A 152 -16.29 -7.92 7.82
CA ARG A 152 -16.56 -9.12 8.64
C ARG A 152 -16.27 -8.90 10.12
N ALA A 153 -15.23 -8.13 10.45
CA ALA A 153 -14.87 -7.85 11.84
C ALA A 153 -15.85 -6.87 12.51
N ARG A 154 -16.35 -5.87 11.77
CA ARG A 154 -17.25 -4.82 12.31
C ARG A 154 -18.73 -5.14 12.23
N TYR A 155 -19.14 -5.95 11.26
CA TYR A 155 -20.53 -6.29 11.00
C TYR A 155 -20.71 -7.82 10.97
N PRO A 156 -20.87 -8.46 12.15
CA PRO A 156 -21.09 -9.90 12.23
C PRO A 156 -22.40 -10.35 11.59
N GLY A 157 -23.43 -9.49 11.56
CA GLY A 157 -24.68 -9.72 10.85
C GLY A 157 -24.49 -9.64 9.34
N MET A 158 -25.12 -10.53 8.58
CA MET A 158 -25.02 -10.54 7.11
C MET A 158 -25.67 -9.30 6.49
N ASP A 159 -26.86 -8.92 6.96
CA ASP A 159 -27.63 -7.80 6.38
C ASP A 159 -26.88 -6.46 6.50
N ASP A 160 -26.38 -6.15 7.71
CA ASP A 160 -25.58 -4.93 7.95
C ASP A 160 -24.31 -4.92 7.09
N ARG A 161 -23.68 -6.09 6.93
CA ARG A 161 -22.45 -6.24 6.12
C ARG A 161 -22.73 -6.02 4.65
N HIS A 162 -23.84 -6.55 4.13
CA HIS A 162 -24.29 -6.34 2.76
C HIS A 162 -24.52 -4.85 2.50
N GLU A 163 -25.23 -4.15 3.38
CA GLU A 163 -25.52 -2.71 3.23
C GLU A 163 -24.24 -1.87 3.22
N VAL A 164 -23.33 -2.14 4.16
CA VAL A 164 -22.06 -1.41 4.28
C VAL A 164 -21.15 -1.67 3.09
N LEU A 165 -21.00 -2.92 2.65
CA LEU A 165 -20.18 -3.24 1.48
C LEU A 165 -20.79 -2.61 0.23
N LYS A 166 -22.10 -2.78 -0.01
CA LYS A 166 -22.78 -2.17 -1.16
C LYS A 166 -22.55 -0.66 -1.28
N SER A 167 -22.62 0.05 -0.16
CA SER A 167 -22.52 1.52 -0.13
C SER A 167 -21.09 2.04 -0.29
N ASN A 168 -20.08 1.25 0.05
CA ASN A 168 -18.71 1.75 0.19
C ASN A 168 -17.67 1.05 -0.71
N LEU A 169 -17.95 -0.14 -1.22
CA LEU A 169 -16.97 -0.95 -1.94
C LEU A 169 -16.45 -0.27 -3.21
N SER A 170 -17.32 0.42 -3.97
CA SER A 170 -16.92 1.19 -5.16
C SER A 170 -16.09 2.43 -4.83
N ARG A 171 -16.18 2.94 -3.59
CA ARG A 171 -15.34 4.05 -3.10
C ARG A 171 -13.95 3.55 -2.71
N PHE A 172 -13.88 2.36 -2.10
CA PHE A 172 -12.64 1.83 -1.54
C PHE A 172 -11.80 1.02 -2.52
N VAL A 173 -12.44 0.42 -3.51
CA VAL A 173 -11.80 -0.54 -4.42
C VAL A 173 -12.20 -0.24 -5.84
N ARG A 174 -11.21 0.01 -6.69
CA ARG A 174 -11.37 0.27 -8.11
C ARG A 174 -11.50 -1.06 -8.85
N MET A 175 -12.70 -1.64 -8.82
CA MET A 175 -13.07 -2.94 -9.43
C MET A 175 -12.55 -3.12 -10.87
N ARG A 176 -12.52 -2.04 -11.63
CA ARG A 176 -12.07 -1.97 -13.02
C ARG A 176 -10.61 -2.41 -13.22
N TYR A 177 -9.77 -2.26 -12.20
CA TYR A 177 -8.35 -2.62 -12.25
C TYR A 177 -8.03 -3.93 -11.53
N MET A 178 -9.02 -4.59 -10.91
CA MET A 178 -8.86 -5.90 -10.29
C MET A 178 -8.60 -6.99 -11.33
N THR A 179 -7.99 -8.10 -10.93
CA THR A 179 -7.76 -9.23 -11.83
C THR A 179 -9.07 -9.96 -12.16
N ASN A 180 -9.15 -10.59 -13.34
CA ASN A 180 -10.34 -11.39 -13.70
C ASN A 180 -10.55 -12.57 -12.73
N LYS A 181 -9.46 -13.06 -12.13
CA LYS A 181 -9.53 -14.07 -11.06
C LYS A 181 -10.25 -13.49 -9.85
N LYS A 182 -9.81 -12.33 -9.35
CA LYS A 182 -10.43 -11.71 -8.19
C LYS A 182 -11.87 -11.28 -8.47
N LEU A 183 -12.19 -10.77 -9.66
CA LEU A 183 -13.58 -10.49 -10.04
C LEU A 183 -14.49 -11.72 -10.01
N ARG A 184 -13.96 -12.92 -10.29
CA ARG A 184 -14.70 -14.18 -10.10
C ARG A 184 -14.93 -14.48 -8.62
N GLU A 185 -13.95 -14.20 -7.76
CA GLU A 185 -14.09 -14.31 -6.30
C GLU A 185 -15.13 -13.31 -5.76
N VAL A 186 -15.14 -12.07 -6.26
CA VAL A 186 -16.17 -11.05 -5.95
C VAL A 186 -17.56 -11.56 -6.33
N PHE A 187 -17.70 -12.12 -7.54
CA PHE A 187 -18.98 -12.66 -8.02
C PHE A 187 -19.51 -13.82 -7.16
N GLN A 188 -18.62 -14.58 -6.52
CA GLN A 188 -18.94 -15.73 -5.68
C GLN A 188 -19.01 -15.39 -4.19
N CYS A 189 -18.86 -14.11 -3.83
CA CYS A 189 -18.77 -13.69 -2.44
C CYS A 189 -20.16 -13.68 -1.77
N GLU A 190 -20.34 -14.47 -0.70
CA GLU A 190 -21.59 -14.53 0.08
C GLU A 190 -21.87 -13.26 0.90
N ASP A 191 -20.84 -12.43 1.12
CA ASP A 191 -20.95 -11.15 1.80
C ASP A 191 -21.45 -10.02 0.89
N LEU A 192 -21.69 -10.32 -0.39
CA LEU A 192 -22.32 -9.40 -1.33
C LEU A 192 -23.64 -10.01 -1.81
N ASP A 193 -24.68 -9.19 -1.89
CA ASP A 193 -25.89 -9.64 -2.56
C ASP A 193 -25.63 -9.86 -4.06
N CYS A 194 -26.31 -10.85 -4.63
CA CYS A 194 -26.09 -11.29 -6.01
C CYS A 194 -26.26 -10.15 -7.04
N ALA A 195 -27.18 -9.21 -6.79
CA ALA A 195 -27.41 -8.08 -7.68
C ALA A 195 -26.21 -7.11 -7.66
N THR A 196 -25.75 -6.72 -6.46
CA THR A 196 -24.59 -5.84 -6.28
C THR A 196 -23.31 -6.49 -6.83
N ALA A 197 -23.06 -7.77 -6.53
CA ALA A 197 -21.89 -8.47 -7.04
C ALA A 197 -21.89 -8.54 -8.58
N SER A 198 -23.05 -8.85 -9.17
CA SER A 198 -23.22 -8.89 -10.63
C SER A 198 -22.99 -7.51 -11.25
N GLU A 199 -23.60 -6.46 -10.71
CA GLU A 199 -23.48 -5.08 -11.20
C GLU A 199 -22.01 -4.63 -11.24
N LEU A 200 -21.28 -4.80 -10.13
CA LEU A 200 -19.88 -4.40 -10.02
C LEU A 200 -18.96 -5.18 -10.97
N VAL A 201 -19.16 -6.49 -11.07
CA VAL A 201 -18.35 -7.34 -11.95
C VAL A 201 -18.65 -7.06 -13.40
N ILE A 202 -19.92 -6.84 -13.76
CA ILE A 202 -20.34 -6.49 -15.11
C ILE A 202 -19.74 -5.12 -15.51
N ASP A 203 -19.82 -4.09 -14.68
CA ASP A 203 -19.21 -2.77 -14.95
C ASP A 203 -17.69 -2.91 -15.17
N ALA A 204 -17.01 -3.66 -14.30
CA ALA A 204 -15.57 -3.89 -14.43
C ALA A 204 -15.20 -4.65 -15.72
N LEU A 205 -16.01 -5.64 -16.12
CA LEU A 205 -15.81 -6.39 -17.36
C LEU A 205 -16.09 -5.53 -18.59
N PHE A 206 -17.16 -4.74 -18.61
CA PHE A 206 -17.44 -3.79 -19.70
C PHE A 206 -16.31 -2.79 -19.85
N PHE A 207 -15.82 -2.22 -18.74
CA PHE A 207 -14.68 -1.31 -18.77
C PHE A 207 -13.45 -1.96 -19.40
N LYS A 208 -13.17 -3.23 -19.07
CA LYS A 208 -12.06 -4.00 -19.66
C LYS A 208 -12.27 -4.34 -21.13
N VAL A 209 -13.51 -4.46 -21.59
CA VAL A 209 -13.86 -4.70 -22.99
C VAL A 209 -13.78 -3.42 -23.82
N GLU A 210 -14.24 -2.29 -23.27
CA GLU A 210 -14.19 -0.95 -23.90
C GLU A 210 -12.79 -0.34 -23.88
N ASN A 211 -12.03 -0.67 -22.85
CA ASN A 211 -10.61 -0.38 -22.73
C ASN A 211 -9.85 -1.70 -22.84
N PRO A 212 -9.97 -2.40 -23.99
CA PRO A 212 -9.20 -3.61 -24.18
C PRO A 212 -7.73 -3.20 -24.02
N PRO A 213 -6.92 -4.01 -23.32
CA PRO A 213 -5.48 -3.82 -23.35
C PRO A 213 -5.07 -3.59 -24.82
N LEU A 214 -4.38 -2.48 -25.10
CA LEU A 214 -3.93 -2.10 -26.44
C LEU A 214 -3.49 -3.34 -27.24
N PRO A 215 -3.80 -3.44 -28.56
CA PRO A 215 -3.53 -4.62 -29.36
C PRO A 215 -2.12 -5.14 -29.12
N THR A 216 -2.08 -6.29 -28.48
CA THR A 216 -0.89 -6.95 -28.00
C THR A 216 -0.32 -7.78 -29.15
N PRO A 217 0.94 -7.60 -29.57
CA PRO A 217 1.64 -8.68 -30.23
C PRO A 217 1.92 -9.74 -29.16
N ALA A 218 1.01 -10.72 -29.02
CA ALA A 218 1.06 -11.81 -28.03
C ALA A 218 0.92 -11.34 -26.55
N PRO A 219 0.39 -12.21 -25.66
CA PRO A 219 -0.44 -11.81 -24.53
C PRO A 219 0.38 -11.04 -23.48
N THR A 220 -0.09 -9.85 -23.11
CA THR A 220 0.44 -9.07 -21.98
C THR A 220 -0.67 -8.85 -20.95
N SER A 221 -0.51 -9.50 -19.81
CA SER A 221 -0.93 -8.98 -18.51
C SER A 221 -0.36 -7.57 -18.35
N LYS A 222 -1.18 -6.58 -17.97
CA LYS A 222 -0.67 -5.30 -17.49
C LYS A 222 0.01 -5.55 -16.15
N GLU A 223 1.29 -5.85 -16.21
CA GLU A 223 2.18 -5.97 -15.06
C GLU A 223 2.63 -4.61 -14.57
N LEU A 224 2.92 -4.58 -13.26
CA LEU A 224 3.70 -3.58 -12.55
C LEU A 224 4.81 -2.99 -13.45
N PRO A 225 5.13 -1.68 -13.38
CA PRO A 225 6.22 -1.10 -14.16
C PRO A 225 7.57 -1.74 -13.80
N GLY A 226 7.86 -2.87 -14.44
CA GLY A 226 9.09 -3.62 -14.33
C GLY A 226 10.09 -3.18 -15.38
N HIS A 227 11.37 -3.37 -15.10
CA HIS A 227 12.41 -3.04 -16.07
C HIS A 227 12.22 -3.86 -17.36
N PRO A 228 12.37 -3.24 -18.54
CA PRO A 228 12.13 -3.91 -19.82
C PRO A 228 13.12 -5.05 -20.02
N VAL A 229 12.61 -6.18 -20.50
CA VAL A 229 13.37 -7.40 -20.78
C VAL A 229 13.41 -7.63 -22.28
N ARG A 230 14.56 -8.00 -22.82
CA ARG A 230 14.67 -8.47 -24.21
C ARG A 230 14.68 -9.99 -24.23
N VAL A 231 13.63 -10.61 -24.74
CA VAL A 231 13.54 -12.05 -24.93
C VAL A 231 13.98 -12.39 -26.34
N VAL A 232 14.98 -13.27 -26.48
CA VAL A 232 15.38 -13.82 -27.78
C VAL A 232 14.90 -15.26 -27.83
N GLU A 233 13.74 -15.46 -28.46
CA GLU A 233 13.20 -16.79 -28.76
C GLU A 233 13.95 -17.41 -29.96
N PHE A 234 14.11 -18.74 -29.94
CA PHE A 234 14.66 -19.43 -31.11
C PHE A 234 13.62 -19.44 -32.25
N ARG A 235 14.06 -19.57 -33.50
CA ARG A 235 13.25 -19.45 -34.75
C ARG A 235 12.01 -20.37 -34.87
N LYS A 236 11.70 -21.19 -33.87
CA LYS A 236 10.50 -22.05 -33.75
C LYS A 236 10.01 -22.00 -32.30
N PRO A 237 8.71 -22.22 -31.99
CA PRO A 237 8.21 -22.31 -30.62
C PRO A 237 9.03 -23.31 -29.83
N SER A 238 10.00 -22.82 -29.05
CA SER A 238 10.96 -23.65 -28.35
C SER A 238 10.67 -23.59 -26.87
N LYS A 239 10.77 -24.73 -26.20
CA LYS A 239 10.69 -24.83 -24.73
C LYS A 239 11.89 -24.18 -24.03
N LYS A 240 12.69 -23.40 -24.76
CA LYS A 240 13.96 -22.80 -24.37
C LYS A 240 13.97 -21.34 -24.78
N ALA A 241 14.51 -20.47 -23.93
CA ALA A 241 14.68 -19.06 -24.25
C ALA A 241 15.98 -18.50 -23.64
N ASN A 242 16.54 -17.47 -24.27
CA ASN A 242 17.53 -16.60 -23.66
C ASN A 242 16.85 -15.26 -23.37
N VAL A 243 16.92 -14.83 -22.12
CA VAL A 243 16.23 -13.65 -21.60
C VAL A 243 17.28 -12.67 -21.12
N TYR A 244 17.27 -11.45 -21.64
CA TYR A 244 18.26 -10.43 -21.32
C TYR A 244 17.62 -9.31 -20.49
N LEU A 245 18.24 -8.99 -19.37
CA LEU A 245 17.81 -7.92 -18.46
C LEU A 245 18.96 -6.94 -18.27
N GLU A 246 18.67 -5.65 -18.41
CA GLU A 246 19.63 -4.58 -18.19
C GLU A 246 19.20 -3.72 -17.01
N LEU A 247 20.09 -3.56 -16.03
CA LEU A 247 19.84 -2.75 -14.83
C LEU A 247 20.85 -1.62 -14.74
N LYS A 248 20.39 -0.38 -14.61
CA LYS A 248 21.29 0.75 -14.37
C LYS A 248 21.87 0.66 -12.95
N ARG A 249 23.13 1.04 -12.79
CA ARG A 249 23.79 1.13 -11.48
C ARG A 249 23.00 2.00 -10.51
N SER A 250 22.46 3.13 -10.99
CA SER A 250 21.60 4.02 -10.21
C SER A 250 20.33 3.34 -9.70
N ASP A 251 19.77 2.41 -10.46
CA ASP A 251 18.56 1.67 -10.06
C ASP A 251 18.92 0.58 -9.05
N CYS A 252 20.03 -0.12 -9.28
CA CYS A 252 20.58 -1.05 -8.31
C CYS A 252 20.90 -0.35 -6.98
N GLN A 253 21.42 0.88 -6.98
CA GLN A 253 21.70 1.65 -5.76
C GLN A 253 20.44 1.96 -4.94
N LYS A 254 19.28 2.11 -5.60
CA LYS A 254 17.98 2.35 -4.96
C LYS A 254 17.38 1.09 -4.34
N LEU A 255 17.97 -0.10 -4.54
CA LEU A 255 17.58 -1.31 -3.83
C LEU A 255 17.89 -1.12 -2.33
N SER A 256 16.88 -0.60 -1.62
CA SER A 256 16.86 -0.50 -0.17
C SER A 256 16.89 -1.89 0.45
N LEU A 257 17.06 -1.95 1.77
CA LEU A 257 17.22 -3.19 2.55
C LEU A 257 16.10 -4.22 2.32
N ASN A 258 14.93 -3.81 1.83
CA ASN A 258 13.79 -4.67 1.46
C ASN A 258 13.26 -4.41 0.02
N GLY A 259 13.99 -3.64 -0.79
CA GLY A 259 13.59 -3.32 -2.16
C GLY A 259 13.83 -4.50 -3.11
N MET A 260 12.98 -4.61 -4.13
CA MET A 260 13.17 -5.54 -5.25
C MET A 260 12.97 -4.84 -6.58
N ILE A 261 13.81 -5.18 -7.56
CA ILE A 261 13.58 -4.85 -8.96
C ILE A 261 12.99 -6.10 -9.60
N MET A 262 11.79 -5.95 -10.15
CA MET A 262 11.12 -7.01 -10.89
C MET A 262 11.19 -6.70 -12.38
N SER A 263 11.49 -7.72 -13.16
CA SER A 263 11.39 -7.65 -14.60
C SER A 263 9.93 -7.69 -15.04
N GLN A 264 9.64 -7.15 -16.23
CA GLN A 264 8.43 -7.54 -16.95
C GLN A 264 8.39 -9.07 -17.10
N ALA A 265 7.20 -9.65 -17.11
CA ALA A 265 7.06 -11.06 -17.37
C ALA A 265 7.54 -11.36 -18.78
N PHE A 266 8.11 -12.53 -18.89
CA PHE A 266 8.43 -13.15 -20.16
C PHE A 266 7.82 -14.53 -20.17
N TYR A 267 7.47 -14.96 -21.38
CA TYR A 267 6.77 -16.22 -21.59
C TYR A 267 7.74 -17.20 -22.24
N VAL A 268 7.72 -18.43 -21.75
CA VAL A 268 8.44 -19.55 -22.37
C VAL A 268 7.43 -20.66 -22.53
N HIS A 269 7.13 -21.05 -23.77
CA HIS A 269 6.12 -22.06 -24.07
C HIS A 269 4.76 -21.78 -23.40
N GLY A 270 4.33 -20.51 -23.36
CA GLY A 270 3.07 -20.08 -22.74
C GLY A 270 3.11 -19.93 -21.22
N GLN A 271 4.17 -20.39 -20.54
CA GLN A 271 4.35 -20.22 -19.10
C GLN A 271 5.04 -18.87 -18.80
N ALA A 272 4.44 -18.07 -17.93
CA ALA A 272 4.97 -16.77 -17.52
C ALA A 272 6.00 -16.89 -16.39
N PHE A 273 7.05 -16.06 -16.48
CA PHE A 273 8.13 -15.94 -15.51
C PHE A 273 8.53 -14.49 -15.27
N HIS A 274 9.09 -14.21 -14.09
CA HIS A 274 9.76 -12.95 -13.78
C HIS A 274 11.18 -13.20 -13.29
N ILE A 275 12.07 -12.25 -13.55
CA ILE A 275 13.37 -12.14 -12.89
C ILE A 275 13.24 -11.10 -11.77
N VAL A 276 13.68 -11.46 -10.58
CA VAL A 276 13.65 -10.60 -9.40
C VAL A 276 15.08 -10.37 -8.92
N ALA A 277 15.52 -9.12 -8.88
CA ALA A 277 16.78 -8.71 -8.30
C ALA A 277 16.56 -8.06 -6.94
N GLN A 278 17.32 -8.46 -5.93
CA GLN A 278 17.17 -8.02 -4.54
C GLN A 278 18.53 -7.83 -3.88
N ARG A 279 18.57 -6.98 -2.85
CA ARG A 279 19.69 -6.91 -1.92
C ARG A 279 19.43 -7.90 -0.79
N TYR A 280 20.27 -8.93 -0.67
CA TYR A 280 20.10 -9.97 0.33
C TYR A 280 20.87 -9.65 1.61
N LEU A 281 20.20 -9.73 2.77
CA LEU A 281 20.72 -9.42 4.09
C LEU A 281 21.31 -10.67 4.78
N GLU A 282 22.49 -11.07 4.32
CA GLU A 282 23.42 -11.92 5.10
C GLU A 282 24.59 -11.04 5.60
N GLU A 283 25.56 -11.59 6.36
CA GLU A 283 26.61 -10.82 7.07
C GLU A 283 27.32 -9.75 6.21
N MET A 284 27.46 -9.98 4.91
CA MET A 284 28.19 -9.10 3.98
C MET A 284 27.31 -8.26 3.06
N GLN A 285 25.98 -8.44 3.10
CA GLN A 285 24.97 -7.90 2.16
C GLN A 285 25.31 -8.16 0.68
N THR A 286 24.46 -8.85 -0.08
CA THR A 286 24.86 -9.33 -1.42
C THR A 286 23.82 -9.05 -2.49
N PHE A 287 24.26 -9.05 -3.77
CA PHE A 287 23.34 -8.95 -4.90
C PHE A 287 22.75 -10.34 -5.21
N GLY A 288 21.43 -10.47 -5.00
CA GLY A 288 20.67 -11.68 -5.25
C GLY A 288 19.81 -11.57 -6.51
N ILE A 289 19.64 -12.70 -7.21
CA ILE A 289 18.77 -12.82 -8.37
C ILE A 289 17.96 -14.11 -8.31
N PHE A 290 16.68 -14.04 -8.65
CA PHE A 290 15.73 -15.14 -8.56
C PHE A 290 14.85 -15.21 -9.79
N LEU A 291 14.54 -16.44 -10.21
CA LEU A 291 13.56 -16.75 -11.23
C LEU A 291 12.26 -17.12 -10.54
N ARG A 292 11.17 -16.42 -10.89
CA ARG A 292 9.83 -16.69 -10.38
C ARG A 292 8.95 -17.20 -11.51
N CYS A 293 8.20 -18.25 -11.26
CA CYS A 293 7.19 -18.79 -12.17
C CYS A 293 5.81 -18.30 -11.71
N VAL A 294 4.99 -17.82 -12.64
CA VAL A 294 3.60 -17.41 -12.36
C VAL A 294 2.69 -18.62 -12.55
N LEU A 295 2.20 -19.19 -11.47
CA LEU A 295 1.34 -20.38 -11.53
C LEU A 295 -0.12 -19.98 -11.40
N ASP A 296 -0.97 -20.52 -12.28
CA ASP A 296 -2.40 -20.15 -12.39
C ASP A 296 -3.30 -20.78 -11.30
N GLY A 297 -2.71 -21.27 -10.20
CA GLY A 297 -3.44 -21.88 -9.08
C GLY A 297 -3.91 -23.32 -9.32
N THR A 298 -3.78 -23.85 -10.54
CA THR A 298 -3.92 -25.28 -10.81
C THR A 298 -2.78 -26.07 -10.14
N PRO A 299 -3.00 -27.33 -9.74
CA PRO A 299 -1.95 -28.20 -9.17
C PRO A 299 -0.99 -28.71 -10.26
N THR A 300 -0.43 -27.78 -11.03
CA THR A 300 0.51 -28.02 -12.12
C THR A 300 1.92 -27.71 -11.63
N THR A 301 2.80 -28.71 -11.69
CA THR A 301 4.24 -28.54 -11.45
C THR A 301 4.91 -28.17 -12.76
N VAL A 302 5.70 -27.11 -12.76
CA VAL A 302 6.51 -26.73 -13.93
C VAL A 302 7.98 -26.97 -13.61
N LYS A 303 8.57 -27.96 -14.28
CA LYS A 303 9.98 -28.28 -14.13
C LYS A 303 10.83 -27.41 -15.06
N VAL A 304 11.78 -26.69 -14.49
CA VAL A 304 12.57 -25.70 -15.24
C VAL A 304 14.04 -25.87 -14.92
N ASP A 305 14.85 -26.04 -15.97
CA ASP A 305 16.29 -25.82 -15.91
C ASP A 305 16.56 -24.36 -16.24
N PHE A 306 17.33 -23.67 -15.43
CA PHE A 306 17.72 -22.28 -15.71
C PHE A 306 19.16 -21.99 -15.30
N GLU A 307 19.72 -20.98 -15.95
CA GLU A 307 21.10 -20.55 -15.76
C GLU A 307 21.20 -19.02 -15.82
N PHE A 308 21.69 -18.41 -14.74
CA PHE A 308 22.01 -16.98 -14.67
C PHE A 308 23.45 -16.74 -15.11
N GLN A 309 23.58 -15.84 -16.08
CA GLN A 309 24.85 -15.37 -16.62
C GLN A 309 24.93 -13.84 -16.48
N ILE A 310 26.12 -13.33 -16.23
CA ILE A 310 26.40 -11.90 -16.12
C ILE A 310 27.50 -11.52 -17.10
N ARG A 311 27.38 -10.35 -17.72
CA ARG A 311 28.43 -9.84 -18.61
C ARG A 311 29.56 -9.26 -17.78
N GLU A 312 30.78 -9.74 -17.99
CA GLU A 312 31.96 -9.16 -17.35
C GLU A 312 32.50 -8.00 -18.19
N ARG A 313 32.84 -6.89 -17.52
CA ARG A 313 33.31 -5.64 -18.13
C ARG A 313 34.61 -5.84 -18.91
N MET A 314 35.54 -6.64 -18.38
CA MET A 314 36.88 -6.81 -18.98
C MET A 314 36.85 -7.65 -20.26
N THR A 315 36.07 -8.73 -20.28
CA THR A 315 36.00 -9.66 -21.41
C THR A 315 34.87 -9.32 -22.37
N GLY A 316 33.85 -8.58 -21.91
CA GLY A 316 32.64 -8.29 -22.66
C GLY A 316 31.75 -9.51 -22.92
N THR A 317 32.06 -10.67 -22.33
CA THR A 317 31.33 -11.93 -22.53
C THR A 317 30.45 -12.27 -21.33
N PHE A 318 29.40 -13.07 -21.56
CA PHE A 318 28.54 -13.59 -20.50
C PHE A 318 29.18 -14.79 -19.83
N VAL A 319 29.33 -14.74 -18.52
CA VAL A 319 29.89 -15.80 -17.69
C VAL A 319 28.78 -16.41 -16.83
N SER A 320 28.72 -17.74 -16.77
CA SER A 320 27.79 -18.48 -15.93
C SER A 320 28.11 -18.27 -14.45
N LYS A 321 27.10 -17.89 -13.65
CA LYS A 321 27.25 -17.64 -12.21
C LYS A 321 26.39 -18.57 -11.36
N PHE A 322 25.23 -19.01 -11.88
CA PHE A 322 24.35 -19.93 -11.16
C PHE A 322 23.55 -20.78 -12.12
N LYS A 323 23.46 -22.08 -11.85
CA LYS A 323 22.67 -23.03 -12.63
C LYS A 323 21.86 -23.92 -11.71
N SER A 324 20.59 -24.14 -12.02
CA SER A 324 19.72 -24.98 -11.21
C SER A 324 18.61 -25.63 -12.04
N SER A 325 18.08 -26.73 -11.52
CA SER A 325 16.84 -27.36 -11.95
C SER A 325 15.87 -27.26 -10.79
N TYR A 326 14.66 -26.73 -11.02
CA TYR A 326 13.68 -26.55 -9.96
C TYR A 326 12.26 -26.84 -10.43
N ASP A 327 11.48 -27.43 -9.54
CA ASP A 327 10.09 -27.79 -9.76
C ASP A 327 9.24 -26.69 -9.11
N PHE A 328 8.71 -25.78 -9.94
CA PHE A 328 7.85 -24.70 -9.46
C PHE A 328 6.46 -25.26 -9.17
N THR A 329 6.01 -25.10 -7.92
CA THR A 329 4.70 -25.56 -7.43
C THR A 329 3.95 -24.44 -6.72
N SER A 330 2.61 -24.50 -6.73
CA SER A 330 1.75 -23.47 -6.12
C SER A 330 1.93 -23.32 -4.59
N LYS A 331 2.55 -24.31 -3.94
CA LYS A 331 2.83 -24.32 -2.49
C LYS A 331 4.05 -23.47 -2.09
N TYR A 332 4.96 -23.17 -3.03
CA TYR A 332 6.21 -22.45 -2.75
C TYR A 332 6.46 -21.33 -3.77
N PRO A 333 5.73 -20.20 -3.68
CA PRO A 333 5.71 -19.15 -4.71
C PRO A 333 6.93 -18.21 -4.70
N LEU A 334 7.93 -18.45 -3.84
CA LEU A 334 9.01 -17.52 -3.52
C LEU A 334 10.13 -17.41 -4.57
N GLY A 335 10.04 -18.17 -5.67
CA GLY A 335 11.07 -18.17 -6.73
C GLY A 335 12.35 -18.93 -6.33
N ARG A 336 13.24 -19.18 -7.30
CA ARG A 336 14.50 -19.90 -7.09
C ARG A 336 15.66 -19.15 -7.75
N GLY A 337 16.80 -19.07 -7.06
CA GLY A 337 17.98 -18.41 -7.60
C GLY A 337 19.15 -18.37 -6.64
N SER A 338 20.00 -17.34 -6.78
CA SER A 338 21.21 -17.15 -5.97
C SER A 338 21.08 -15.88 -5.12
N LYS A 339 21.33 -16.01 -3.82
CA LYS A 339 21.40 -14.87 -2.88
C LYS A 339 22.68 -14.04 -3.03
N ASN A 340 23.71 -14.61 -3.64
CA ASN A 340 24.99 -13.96 -3.91
C ASN A 340 25.48 -14.36 -5.30
N LEU A 341 24.88 -13.77 -6.33
CA LEU A 341 25.21 -14.11 -7.72
C LEU A 341 26.65 -13.75 -8.08
N CYS A 342 27.15 -12.65 -7.52
CA CYS A 342 28.43 -12.06 -7.90
C CYS A 342 29.62 -12.54 -7.05
N GLY A 343 29.36 -13.27 -5.96
CA GLY A 343 30.39 -13.75 -5.03
C GLY A 343 31.09 -12.62 -4.26
N MET A 344 30.45 -11.47 -4.09
CA MET A 344 31.05 -10.27 -3.48
C MET A 344 30.03 -9.47 -2.67
N SER A 345 30.51 -8.62 -1.77
CA SER A 345 29.66 -7.73 -0.98
C SER A 345 28.96 -6.69 -1.86
N TRP A 346 27.86 -6.14 -1.33
CA TRP A 346 27.05 -5.11 -1.98
C TRP A 346 27.86 -3.87 -2.29
N ALA A 347 28.72 -3.44 -1.35
CA ALA A 347 29.60 -2.29 -1.52
C ALA A 347 30.55 -2.49 -2.72
N SER A 348 31.17 -3.67 -2.85
CA SER A 348 32.04 -4.00 -3.98
C SER A 348 31.25 -4.15 -5.29
N PHE A 349 30.05 -4.72 -5.23
CA PHE A 349 29.18 -4.87 -6.39
C PHE A 349 28.75 -3.52 -6.98
N ILE A 350 28.32 -2.57 -6.15
CA ILE A 350 27.79 -1.28 -6.60
C ILE A 350 28.87 -0.21 -6.81
N GLY A 351 30.08 -0.45 -6.27
CA GLY A 351 31.22 0.44 -6.35
C GLY A 351 31.76 0.61 -7.77
N ASN A 352 32.40 1.75 -8.05
CA ASN A 352 32.85 2.13 -9.40
C ASN A 352 33.76 1.08 -10.05
N ASP A 353 34.57 0.41 -9.23
CA ASP A 353 35.54 -0.60 -9.67
C ASP A 353 34.90 -1.97 -9.96
N SER A 354 33.59 -2.14 -9.73
CA SER A 354 32.86 -3.38 -9.96
C SER A 354 33.08 -3.92 -11.39
N PRO A 355 33.44 -5.22 -11.54
CA PRO A 355 33.75 -5.80 -12.83
C PRO A 355 32.51 -6.08 -13.68
N TYR A 356 31.29 -5.80 -13.20
CA TYR A 356 30.05 -6.21 -13.87
C TYR A 356 29.25 -5.07 -14.51
N PHE A 357 29.60 -3.81 -14.22
CA PHE A 357 28.92 -2.65 -14.79
C PHE A 357 29.70 -2.07 -15.98
N THR A 358 29.12 -2.11 -17.18
CA THR A 358 29.68 -1.48 -18.39
C THR A 358 28.84 -0.25 -18.72
N ASN A 359 29.45 0.94 -18.78
CA ASN A 359 28.74 2.22 -18.94
C ASN A 359 27.57 2.39 -17.94
N ASP A 360 27.82 2.04 -16.67
CA ASP A 360 26.82 2.03 -15.59
C ASP A 360 25.59 1.15 -15.82
N VAL A 361 25.70 0.14 -16.70
CA VAL A 361 24.67 -0.86 -16.92
C VAL A 361 25.19 -2.25 -16.59
N LEU A 362 24.42 -2.97 -15.78
CA LEU A 362 24.55 -4.39 -15.53
C LEU A 362 23.81 -5.16 -16.61
N HIS A 363 24.50 -6.05 -17.34
CA HIS A 363 23.85 -6.91 -18.33
C HIS A 363 23.74 -8.34 -17.79
N LEU A 364 22.51 -8.80 -17.64
CA LEU A 364 22.15 -10.13 -17.19
C LEU A 364 21.56 -10.92 -18.36
N LYS A 365 21.86 -12.22 -18.38
CA LYS A 365 21.28 -13.17 -19.32
C LYS A 365 20.82 -14.39 -18.54
N VAL A 366 19.60 -14.81 -18.80
CA VAL A 366 18.99 -16.01 -18.21
C VAL A 366 18.70 -16.97 -19.33
N TYR A 367 19.35 -18.13 -19.31
CA TYR A 367 18.91 -19.25 -20.12
C TYR A 367 17.86 -20.03 -19.32
N ILE A 368 16.75 -20.36 -19.96
CA ILE A 368 15.65 -21.09 -19.35
C ILE A 368 15.18 -22.20 -20.29
N SER A 369 14.86 -23.36 -19.73
CA SER A 369 14.37 -24.54 -20.44
C SER A 369 13.29 -25.23 -19.62
N ILE A 370 12.08 -25.30 -20.14
CA ILE A 370 10.96 -26.04 -19.54
C ILE A 370 11.07 -27.51 -19.93
N LYS A 371 11.00 -28.40 -18.93
CA LYS A 371 10.84 -29.84 -19.11
C LYS A 371 9.36 -30.17 -18.94
N LEU A 372 8.75 -30.70 -19.99
CA LEU A 372 7.44 -31.34 -19.91
C LEU A 372 7.69 -32.82 -19.61
N GLU A 373 6.88 -33.40 -18.73
CA GLU A 373 6.71 -34.86 -18.68
C GLU A 373 5.91 -35.34 -19.89
#